data_AF-A0A6I7WU96-F1
#
_entry.id   AF-A0A6I7WU96-F1
#
_cell.length_a   1.000
_cell.length_b   1.000
_cell.length_c   1.000
_cell.angle_alpha   90.00
_cell.angle_beta   90.00
_cell.angle_gamma   90.00
#
_symmetry.space_group_name_H-M   'P 1'
#
loop_
_entity.id
_entity.type
_entity.pdbx_description
1 polymer ?
#
loop_
_entity_poly.entity_id
_entity_poly.type
_entity_poly.pdbx_seq_one_letter_code
_entity_poly.pdbx_strand_id
1 'polypeptide(L)'
;MYILPTKLYSAQQARDIDRIAQERPSITGFQLMTKAAEAAFEAMQEHYPLAKNISVLCGAGNNAGDGYLIAAIALKAGYSVQLVSLVAEEKLQGDAASAKQMFVGSM
;
A
#
# COMPACT_ATOMS: atom_id res chain seq x y z
N MET A 1 -25.71 -0.69 -1.35
CA MET A 1 -25.71 0.78 -1.53
C MET A 1 -24.91 1.38 -0.39
N TYR A 2 -23.64 1.72 -0.64
CA TYR A 2 -22.82 2.39 0.37
C TYR A 2 -23.22 3.86 0.42
N ILE A 3 -23.72 4.30 1.58
CA ILE A 3 -23.89 5.73 1.84
C ILE A 3 -22.49 6.26 2.13
N LEU A 4 -21.91 6.99 1.18
CA LEU A 4 -20.63 7.64 1.42
C LEU A 4 -20.80 8.70 2.51
N PRO A 5 -19.85 8.80 3.46
CA PRO A 5 -19.90 9.85 4.46
C PRO A 5 -19.90 11.22 3.77
N THR A 6 -20.83 12.08 4.16
CA THR A 6 -20.95 13.44 3.61
C THR A 6 -19.81 14.36 4.04
N LYS A 7 -19.00 13.93 5.03
CA LYS A 7 -17.78 14.59 5.46
C LYS A 7 -16.58 13.72 5.11
N LEU A 8 -15.74 14.22 4.23
CA LEU A 8 -14.44 13.64 3.91
C LEU A 8 -13.34 14.38 4.67
N TYR A 9 -12.31 13.66 5.07
CA TYR A 9 -11.09 14.29 5.58
C TYR A 9 -10.30 14.87 4.41
N SER A 10 -9.75 16.07 4.61
CA SER A 10 -8.71 16.59 3.73
C SER A 10 -7.45 15.72 3.81
N ALA A 11 -6.59 15.83 2.80
CA ALA A 11 -5.30 15.14 2.81
C ALA A 11 -4.41 15.54 4.01
N GLN A 12 -4.57 16.75 4.54
CA GLN A 12 -3.87 17.17 5.75
C GLN A 12 -4.44 16.47 6.99
N GLN A 13 -5.77 16.43 7.12
CA GLN A 13 -6.43 15.74 8.23
C GLN A 13 -6.11 14.25 8.25
N ALA A 14 -6.06 13.57 7.10
CA ALA A 14 -5.64 12.18 7.03
C ALA A 14 -4.20 11.99 7.54
N ARG A 15 -3.26 12.84 7.10
CA ARG A 15 -1.88 12.83 7.60
C ARG A 15 -1.80 13.09 9.11
N ASP A 16 -2.63 14.00 9.62
CA ASP A 16 -2.67 14.30 11.06
C ASP A 16 -3.22 13.12 11.86
N ILE A 17 -4.21 12.40 11.33
CA ILE A 17 -4.74 11.16 11.94
C ILE A 17 -3.64 10.10 12.01
N ASP A 18 -2.90 9.86 10.91
CA ASP A 18 -1.81 8.88 10.89
C ASP A 18 -0.70 9.26 11.88
N ARG A 19 -0.37 10.56 11.97
CA ARG A 19 0.60 11.09 12.92
C ARG A 19 0.15 10.85 14.37
N ILE A 20 -1.10 11.17 14.69
CA ILE A 20 -1.69 10.97 16.03
C ILE A 20 -1.74 9.47 16.36
N ALA A 21 -2.07 8.61 15.40
CA ALA A 21 -2.09 7.17 15.61
C ALA A 21 -0.70 6.65 16.02
N GLN A 22 0.35 7.16 15.38
CA GLN A 22 1.75 6.83 15.66
C GLN A 22 2.29 7.42 16.98
N GLU A 23 1.55 8.30 17.67
CA GLU A 23 1.89 8.70 19.05
C GLU A 23 1.73 7.52 20.03
N ARG A 24 1.01 6.47 19.64
CA ARG A 24 0.90 5.22 20.41
C ARG A 24 2.10 4.32 20.06
N PRO A 25 2.90 3.87 21.05
CA PRO A 25 4.10 3.06 20.79
C PRO A 25 3.85 1.74 20.02
N SER A 26 2.61 1.24 20.02
CA SER A 26 2.22 0.00 19.34
C SER A 26 1.82 0.18 17.87
N ILE A 27 1.78 1.41 17.35
CA ILE A 27 1.37 1.72 15.98
C ILE A 27 2.54 2.38 15.24
N THR A 28 3.10 1.69 14.26
CA THR A 28 4.15 2.22 13.38
C THR A 28 3.58 2.69 12.04
N GLY A 29 4.28 3.60 11.37
CA GLY A 29 3.95 4.00 9.99
C GLY A 29 3.87 2.79 9.05
N PHE A 30 4.83 1.86 9.19
CA PHE A 30 4.83 0.61 8.43
C PHE A 30 3.57 -0.25 8.67
N GLN A 31 3.06 -0.33 9.90
CA GLN A 31 1.83 -1.07 10.18
C GLN A 31 0.60 -0.41 9.56
N LEU A 32 0.53 0.93 9.54
CA LEU A 32 -0.53 1.67 8.86
C LEU A 32 -0.47 1.44 7.35
N MET A 33 0.74 1.49 6.77
CA MET A 33 1.00 1.21 5.35
C MET A 33 0.56 -0.22 4.98
N THR A 34 0.93 -1.22 5.77
CA THR A 34 0.49 -2.61 5.55
C THR A 34 -1.03 -2.75 5.58
N LYS A 35 -1.70 -2.11 6.54
CA LYS A 35 -3.17 -2.11 6.61
C LYS A 35 -3.82 -1.44 5.39
N ALA A 36 -3.24 -0.33 4.90
CA ALA A 36 -3.72 0.34 3.70
C ALA A 36 -3.58 -0.55 2.46
N ALA A 37 -2.43 -1.23 2.32
CA ALA A 37 -2.17 -2.17 1.24
C ALA A 37 -3.12 -3.38 1.26
N GLU A 38 -3.34 -3.99 2.44
CA GLU A 38 -4.30 -5.09 2.63
C GLU A 38 -5.71 -4.67 2.21
N ALA A 39 -6.21 -3.55 2.73
CA ALA A 39 -7.54 -3.04 2.41
C ALA A 39 -7.69 -2.71 0.91
N ALA A 40 -6.66 -2.14 0.28
CA ALA A 40 -6.66 -1.86 -1.14
C ALA A 40 -6.68 -3.14 -1.99
N PHE A 41 -5.94 -4.17 -1.58
CA PHE A 41 -5.93 -5.47 -2.26
C PHE A 41 -7.28 -6.18 -2.11
N GLU A 42 -7.85 -6.21 -0.91
CA GLU A 42 -9.21 -6.75 -0.67
C GLU A 42 -10.25 -6.06 -1.55
N ALA A 43 -10.24 -4.73 -1.60
CA ALA A 43 -11.15 -3.96 -2.46
C ALA A 43 -10.95 -4.31 -3.95
N MET A 44 -9.71 -4.48 -4.41
CA MET A 44 -9.43 -4.90 -5.78
C MET A 44 -10.00 -6.30 -6.06
N GLN A 45 -9.87 -7.26 -5.13
CA GLN A 45 -10.44 -8.59 -5.30
C GLN A 45 -11.97 -8.57 -5.39
N GLU A 46 -12.63 -7.72 -4.60
CA GLU A 46 -14.08 -7.55 -4.63
C GLU A 46 -14.57 -6.97 -5.98
N HIS A 47 -13.87 -5.96 -6.50
CA HIS A 47 -14.27 -5.28 -7.74
C HIS A 47 -13.84 -6.05 -9.00
N TYR A 48 -12.77 -6.84 -8.93
CA TYR A 48 -12.19 -7.55 -10.06
C TYR A 48 -11.92 -9.04 -9.75
N PRO A 49 -12.95 -9.84 -9.43
CA PRO A 49 -12.79 -11.21 -8.92
C PRO A 49 -12.17 -12.20 -9.92
N LEU A 50 -12.18 -11.87 -11.22
CA LEU A 50 -11.61 -12.71 -12.28
C LEU A 50 -10.19 -12.29 -12.66
N ALA A 51 -9.64 -11.21 -12.08
CA ALA A 51 -8.28 -10.80 -12.36
C ALA A 51 -7.28 -11.88 -11.94
N LYS A 52 -6.27 -12.10 -12.78
CA LYS A 52 -5.13 -13.01 -12.50
C LYS A 52 -3.77 -12.35 -12.70
N ASN A 53 -3.73 -11.25 -13.44
CA ASN A 53 -2.53 -10.48 -13.70
C ASN A 53 -2.72 -9.07 -13.12
N ILE A 54 -1.72 -8.57 -12.40
CA ILE A 54 -1.75 -7.27 -11.75
C ILE A 54 -0.48 -6.52 -12.12
N SER A 55 -0.64 -5.32 -12.68
CA SER A 55 0.47 -4.38 -12.85
C SER A 55 0.38 -3.30 -11.78
N VAL A 56 1.46 -3.12 -11.00
CA VAL A 56 1.56 -2.12 -9.94
C VAL A 56 2.60 -1.07 -10.34
N LEU A 57 2.20 0.20 -10.36
CA LEU A 57 3.07 1.32 -10.71
C LEU A 57 3.40 2.13 -9.46
N CYS A 58 4.68 2.17 -9.09
CA CYS A 58 5.14 2.79 -7.85
C CYS A 58 5.92 4.08 -8.13
N GLY A 59 5.57 5.17 -7.43
CA GLY A 59 6.33 6.43 -7.43
C GLY A 59 7.48 6.43 -6.41
N ALA A 60 7.86 7.60 -5.88
CA ALA A 60 8.94 7.75 -4.88
C ALA A 60 8.48 7.91 -3.42
N GLY A 61 7.19 8.20 -3.19
CA GLY A 61 6.67 8.56 -1.87
C GLY A 61 6.14 7.37 -1.07
N ASN A 62 5.47 7.65 0.05
CA ASN A 62 4.88 6.61 0.91
C ASN A 62 3.89 5.70 0.16
N ASN A 63 3.13 6.24 -0.81
CA ASN A 63 2.24 5.45 -1.66
C ASN A 63 2.99 4.39 -2.48
N ALA A 64 4.29 4.58 -2.75
CA ALA A 64 5.11 3.54 -3.37
C ALA A 64 5.19 2.32 -2.44
N GLY A 65 5.35 2.55 -1.13
CA GLY A 65 5.36 1.51 -0.12
C GLY A 65 4.06 0.70 -0.12
N ASP A 66 2.90 1.35 -0.16
CA ASP A 66 1.61 0.66 -0.32
C ASP A 66 1.61 -0.22 -1.58
N GLY A 67 2.08 0.32 -2.72
CA GLY A 67 2.17 -0.43 -3.98
C GLY A 67 3.08 -1.66 -3.88
N TYR A 68 4.27 -1.53 -3.28
CA TYR A 68 5.16 -2.68 -3.06
C TYR A 68 4.51 -3.75 -2.17
N LEU A 69 3.79 -3.34 -1.11
CA LEU A 69 3.08 -4.28 -0.26
C LEU A 69 1.90 -4.95 -0.97
N ILE A 70 1.11 -4.21 -1.75
CA ILE A 70 0.05 -4.79 -2.59
C ILE A 70 0.64 -5.84 -3.54
N ALA A 71 1.76 -5.52 -4.19
CA ALA A 71 2.45 -6.45 -5.07
C ALA A 71 2.93 -7.71 -4.34
N ALA A 72 3.48 -7.55 -3.13
CA ALA A 72 3.94 -8.66 -2.29
C ALA A 72 2.77 -9.57 -1.84
N ILE A 73 1.66 -8.97 -1.41
CA ILE A 73 0.44 -9.67 -1.01
C ILE A 73 -0.15 -10.42 -2.22
N ALA A 74 -0.23 -9.76 -3.38
CA ALA A 74 -0.74 -10.35 -4.61
C ALA A 74 0.09 -11.56 -5.07
N LEU A 75 1.43 -11.47 -5.03
CA LEU A 75 2.32 -12.61 -5.34
C LEU A 75 2.03 -13.79 -4.41
N LYS A 76 1.95 -13.55 -3.10
CA LYS A 76 1.63 -14.61 -2.11
C LYS A 76 0.24 -15.21 -2.31
N ALA A 77 -0.70 -14.42 -2.82
CA ALA A 77 -2.04 -14.88 -3.16
C ALA A 77 -2.13 -15.60 -4.53
N GLY A 78 -1.01 -15.80 -5.23
CA GLY A 78 -0.93 -16.57 -6.47
C GLY A 78 -1.28 -15.79 -7.73
N TYR A 79 -1.24 -14.46 -7.69
CA TYR A 79 -1.41 -13.62 -8.88
C TYR A 79 -0.09 -13.50 -9.65
N SER A 80 -0.18 -13.34 -10.96
CA SER A 80 0.96 -12.88 -11.78
C SER A 80 1.13 -11.38 -11.59
N VAL A 81 2.24 -10.94 -11.01
CA VAL A 81 2.47 -9.53 -10.69
C VAL A 81 3.60 -8.95 -11.52
N GLN A 82 3.36 -7.79 -12.11
CA GLN A 82 4.39 -6.93 -12.69
C GLN A 82 4.47 -5.64 -11.87
N LEU A 83 5.61 -5.39 -11.22
CA LEU A 83 5.85 -4.11 -10.56
C LEU A 83 6.74 -3.23 -11.44
N VAL A 84 6.31 -1.98 -11.63
CA VAL A 84 7.06 -0.96 -12.36
C VAL A 84 7.35 0.21 -11.41
N SER A 85 8.61 0.38 -11.03
CA SER A 85 9.04 1.59 -10.33
C SER A 85 9.27 2.72 -11.34
N LEU A 86 8.62 3.86 -11.11
CA LEU A 86 8.77 5.07 -11.92
C LEU A 86 9.99 5.91 -11.54
N VAL A 87 10.69 5.49 -10.48
CA VAL A 87 11.91 6.13 -9.98
C VAL A 87 12.99 5.09 -9.72
N ALA A 88 14.24 5.57 -9.66
CA ALA A 88 15.36 4.75 -9.21
C ALA A 88 15.07 4.22 -7.80
N GLU A 89 15.20 2.92 -7.59
CA GLU A 89 14.76 2.25 -6.36
C GLU A 89 15.58 2.69 -5.14
N GLU A 90 16.79 3.20 -5.36
CA GLU A 90 17.69 3.76 -4.35
C GLU A 90 17.16 5.06 -3.76
N LYS A 91 16.16 5.69 -4.40
CA LYS A 91 15.49 6.89 -3.90
C LYS A 91 14.41 6.58 -2.86
N LEU A 92 14.01 5.31 -2.72
CA LEU A 92 13.06 4.90 -1.68
C LEU A 92 13.73 4.95 -0.31
N GLN A 93 13.01 5.47 0.67
CA GLN A 93 13.49 5.65 2.04
C GLN A 93 12.41 5.24 3.04
N GLY A 94 12.83 5.01 4.29
CA GLY A 94 11.93 4.66 5.38
C GLY A 94 11.04 3.45 5.06
N ASP A 95 9.76 3.56 5.38
CA ASP A 95 8.79 2.48 5.21
C ASP A 95 8.64 1.99 3.77
N ALA A 96 8.79 2.88 2.77
CA ALA A 96 8.73 2.48 1.37
C ALA A 96 9.92 1.58 0.96
N ALA A 97 11.11 1.81 1.53
CA ALA A 97 12.27 0.95 1.31
C ALA A 97 12.07 -0.43 1.98
N SER A 98 11.50 -0.46 3.19
CA SER A 98 11.14 -1.71 3.89
C SER A 98 10.10 -2.52 3.11
N ALA A 99 9.08 -1.85 2.55
CA ALA A 99 8.05 -2.46 1.72
C ALA A 99 8.63 -3.07 0.44
N LYS A 100 9.56 -2.36 -0.22
CA LYS A 100 10.32 -2.90 -1.36
C LYS A 100 11.06 -4.19 -0.97
N GLN A 101 11.74 -4.22 0.16
CA GLN A 101 12.46 -5.43 0.61
C GLN A 101 11.49 -6.61 0.82
N MET A 102 10.30 -6.36 1.37
CA MET A 102 9.27 -7.40 1.50
C MET A 102 8.78 -7.93 0.16
N PHE A 103 8.57 -7.04 -0.83
CA PHE A 103 8.22 -7.45 -2.18
C PHE A 103 9.31 -8.33 -2.81
N VAL A 104 10.57 -7.90 -2.73
CA VAL A 104 11.70 -8.65 -3.27
C VAL A 104 11.81 -10.03 -2.63
N GLY A 105 11.59 -10.16 -1.32
CA GLY A 105 11.58 -11.45 -0.63
C GLY A 105 10.35 -12.32 -0.89
N SER A 106 9.36 -11.83 -1.64
CA SER A 106 8.14 -12.56 -2.00
C SER A 106 8.15 -13.07 -3.45
N MET A 107 9.17 -12.72 -4.24
CA MET A 107 9.47 -13.29 -5.55
C MET A 107 10.21 -14.61 -5.40
#